data_AF-A0A1X7V931-F1
#
_entry.id   AF-A0A1X7V931-F1
#
_cell.length_a   1.000
_cell.length_b   1.000
_cell.length_c   1.000
_cell.angle_alpha   90.00
_cell.angle_beta   90.00
_cell.angle_gamma   90.00
#
_symmetry.space_group_name_H-M   'P 1'
#
loop_
_entity.id
_entity.type
_entity.pdbx_description
1 polymer ?
#
loop_
_entity_poly.entity_id
_entity_poly.type
_entity_poly.pdbx_seq_one_letter_code
_entity_poly.pdbx_strand_id
1 'polypeptide(L)'
;MVIIDEVSLVSGLNLIYIHMRMNDLFESDKWFGGKNVLFVDDILHLQPVRGEPVFEQVTAKTLKYRLGSMGAVNIWRDTVTYYNLSINEREKNDQKFSEMLDKVGRGFLNNQTLATLSERVFLMPISNKFKILQEAGNAPVCRFPKVDMCREFNEEMLTDLPSPAKEIEATTLIDATVTICRKGDNLEEKVTKNL
;
A
#
# COMPACT_ATOMS: atom_id res chain seq x y z
N MET A 1 21.19 -8.09 4.18
CA MET A 1 19.83 -8.55 4.52
C MET A 1 18.86 -7.58 3.90
N VAL A 2 17.78 -8.06 3.30
CA VAL A 2 16.70 -7.23 2.72
C VAL A 2 15.43 -7.47 3.54
N ILE A 3 14.67 -6.43 3.83
CA ILE A 3 13.37 -6.53 4.48
C ILE A 3 12.33 -5.94 3.52
N ILE A 4 11.25 -6.68 3.28
CA ILE A 4 10.12 -6.24 2.48
C ILE A 4 8.89 -6.29 3.38
N ASP A 5 8.41 -5.12 3.75
CA ASP A 5 7.20 -4.94 4.55
C ASP A 5 5.97 -4.83 3.63
N GLU A 6 4.79 -5.23 4.14
CA GLU A 6 3.52 -5.28 3.41
C GLU A 6 3.65 -6.00 2.05
N VAL A 7 4.26 -7.20 2.05
CA VAL A 7 4.54 -7.94 0.81
C VAL A 7 3.28 -8.34 0.04
N SER A 8 2.11 -8.38 0.68
CA SER A 8 0.80 -8.59 0.05
C SER A 8 0.49 -7.57 -1.02
N LEU A 9 1.05 -6.35 -0.92
CA LEU A 9 0.90 -5.29 -1.92
C LEU A 9 1.84 -5.45 -3.11
N VAL A 10 2.83 -6.34 -3.02
CA VAL A 10 3.77 -6.64 -4.09
C VAL A 10 3.19 -7.74 -4.98
N SER A 11 3.22 -7.55 -6.29
CA SER A 11 2.80 -8.60 -7.21
C SER A 11 3.87 -9.70 -7.33
N GLY A 12 3.45 -10.93 -7.63
CA GLY A 12 4.39 -12.02 -7.90
C GLY A 12 5.38 -11.69 -9.03
N LEU A 13 4.94 -10.92 -10.03
CA LEU A 13 5.79 -10.44 -11.11
C LEU A 13 6.87 -9.45 -10.61
N ASN A 14 6.49 -8.51 -9.73
CA ASN A 14 7.44 -7.56 -9.14
C ASN A 14 8.47 -8.28 -8.26
N LEU A 15 8.07 -9.33 -7.54
CA LEU A 15 8.99 -10.15 -6.76
C LEU A 15 10.03 -10.85 -7.65
N ILE A 16 9.62 -11.33 -8.83
CA ILE A 16 10.55 -11.90 -9.83
C ILE A 16 11.52 -10.84 -10.33
N TYR A 17 11.04 -9.62 -10.64
CA TYR A 17 11.94 -8.53 -11.03
C TYR A 17 12.96 -8.19 -9.94
N ILE A 18 12.53 -8.13 -8.68
CA ILE A 18 13.43 -7.90 -7.53
C ILE A 18 14.49 -9.00 -7.48
N HIS A 19 14.09 -10.27 -7.57
CA HIS A 19 15.03 -11.39 -7.58
C HIS A 19 16.05 -11.28 -8.72
N MET A 20 15.61 -11.06 -9.97
CA MET A 20 16.51 -10.94 -11.13
C MET A 20 17.49 -9.78 -10.95
N ARG A 21 17.02 -8.62 -10.51
CA ARG A 21 17.87 -7.46 -10.25
C ARG A 21 18.90 -7.70 -9.14
N MET A 22 18.53 -8.45 -8.10
CA MET A 22 19.47 -8.82 -7.05
C MET A 22 20.52 -9.81 -7.56
N ASN A 23 20.15 -10.75 -8.42
CA ASN A 23 21.11 -11.68 -9.03
C ASN A 23 22.12 -10.94 -9.91
N ASP A 24 21.65 -10.00 -10.74
CA ASP A 24 22.51 -9.16 -11.58
C ASP A 24 23.47 -8.32 -10.72
N LEU A 25 22.96 -7.66 -9.68
CA LEU A 25 23.74 -6.76 -8.82
C LEU A 25 24.81 -7.48 -8.01
N PHE A 26 24.52 -8.70 -7.56
CA PHE A 26 25.42 -9.49 -6.72
C PHE A 26 26.17 -10.58 -7.49
N GLU A 27 26.05 -10.60 -8.82
CA GLU A 27 26.69 -11.57 -9.72
C GLU A 27 26.53 -13.01 -9.20
N SER A 28 25.28 -13.39 -8.88
CA SER A 28 25.00 -14.67 -8.24
C SER A 28 23.72 -15.32 -8.77
N ASP A 29 23.80 -16.62 -9.04
CA ASP A 29 22.67 -17.45 -9.45
C ASP A 29 21.82 -17.96 -8.27
N LYS A 30 22.21 -17.64 -7.03
CA LYS A 30 21.44 -18.02 -5.83
C LYS A 30 20.17 -17.17 -5.73
N TRP A 31 19.14 -17.69 -5.05
CA TRP A 31 17.95 -16.91 -4.74
C TRP A 31 18.30 -15.56 -4.09
N PHE A 32 17.70 -14.49 -4.61
CA PHE A 32 17.93 -13.11 -4.19
C PHE A 32 19.42 -12.72 -4.09
N GLY A 33 20.24 -13.12 -5.06
CA GLY A 33 21.68 -12.84 -5.07
C GLY A 33 22.44 -13.41 -3.87
N GLY A 34 21.91 -14.50 -3.27
CA GLY A 34 22.47 -15.12 -2.07
C GLY A 34 22.31 -14.29 -0.79
N LYS A 35 21.39 -13.32 -0.75
CA LYS A 35 21.11 -12.50 0.44
C LYS A 35 19.91 -13.05 1.21
N ASN A 36 19.98 -12.91 2.54
CA ASN A 36 18.82 -13.17 3.40
C ASN A 36 17.74 -12.10 3.15
N VAL A 37 16.52 -12.54 2.88
CA VAL A 37 15.34 -11.70 2.70
C VAL A 37 14.32 -12.05 3.78
N LEU A 38 13.80 -11.03 4.47
CA LEU A 38 12.71 -11.14 5.43
C LEU A 38 11.47 -10.47 4.84
N PHE A 39 10.40 -11.24 4.72
CA PHE A 39 9.08 -10.74 4.32
C PHE A 39 8.22 -10.54 5.57
N VAL A 40 7.60 -9.37 5.70
CA VAL A 40 6.68 -9.03 6.78
C VAL A 40 5.36 -8.61 6.15
N ASP A 41 4.25 -9.14 6.66
CA ASP A 41 2.95 -8.91 6.05
C ASP A 41 1.78 -9.36 6.95
N ASP A 42 0.60 -8.84 6.64
CA ASP A 42 -0.68 -9.46 7.01
C ASP A 42 -1.36 -9.99 5.73
N ILE A 43 -1.39 -11.31 5.56
CA ILE A 43 -1.83 -11.97 4.32
C ILE A 43 -3.33 -11.69 4.03
N LEU A 44 -4.12 -11.32 5.03
CA LEU A 44 -5.55 -11.03 4.88
C LEU A 44 -5.82 -9.56 4.53
N HIS A 45 -4.78 -8.74 4.35
CA HIS A 45 -4.90 -7.36 3.92
C HIS A 45 -5.13 -7.20 2.40
N LEU A 46 -4.92 -5.98 1.91
CA LEU A 46 -5.15 -5.58 0.53
C LEU A 46 -4.24 -6.35 -0.44
N GLN A 47 -4.80 -6.69 -1.60
CA GLN A 47 -4.06 -7.29 -2.70
C GLN A 47 -3.29 -6.24 -3.51
N PRO A 48 -2.32 -6.65 -4.35
CA PRO A 48 -1.58 -5.73 -5.19
C PRO A 48 -2.49 -4.96 -6.15
N VAL A 49 -2.18 -3.69 -6.38
CA VAL A 49 -2.91 -2.89 -7.37
C VAL A 49 -2.62 -3.43 -8.76
N ARG A 50 -3.65 -3.96 -9.44
CA ARG A 50 -3.56 -4.51 -10.81
C ARG A 50 -2.49 -5.60 -10.97
N GLY A 51 -2.38 -6.49 -9.99
CA GLY A 51 -1.48 -7.64 -10.07
C GLY A 51 -1.94 -8.78 -9.18
N GLU A 52 -1.40 -9.96 -9.46
CA GLU A 52 -1.62 -11.15 -8.66
C GLU A 52 -0.70 -11.13 -7.44
N PRO A 53 -1.20 -11.51 -6.23
CA PRO A 53 -0.39 -11.58 -5.02
C PRO A 53 0.85 -12.47 -5.15
N VAL A 54 1.87 -12.21 -4.31
CA VAL A 54 3.13 -13.00 -4.32
C VAL A 54 2.95 -14.49 -4.07
N PHE A 55 1.89 -14.89 -3.37
CA PHE A 55 1.58 -16.28 -3.07
C PHE A 55 0.92 -17.03 -4.25
N GLU A 56 0.46 -16.32 -5.28
CA GLU A 56 -0.08 -16.92 -6.49
C GLU A 56 1.02 -17.17 -7.53
N GLN A 57 0.91 -18.27 -8.27
CA GLN A 57 1.88 -18.59 -9.31
C GLN A 57 1.70 -17.65 -10.51
N VAL A 58 2.76 -16.94 -10.88
CA VAL A 58 2.78 -16.16 -12.12
C VAL A 58 2.70 -17.10 -13.32
N THR A 59 1.73 -16.87 -14.22
CA THR A 59 1.51 -17.76 -15.37
C THR A 59 2.69 -17.72 -16.34
N ALA A 60 2.98 -18.87 -16.98
CA ALA A 60 4.00 -18.96 -18.02
C ALA A 60 3.74 -17.99 -19.19
N LYS A 61 2.47 -17.69 -19.50
CA LYS A 61 2.10 -16.70 -20.52
C LYS A 61 2.55 -15.29 -20.12
N THR A 62 2.31 -14.89 -18.87
CA THR A 62 2.75 -13.59 -18.33
C THR A 62 4.27 -13.49 -18.35
N LEU A 63 4.98 -14.53 -17.92
CA LEU A 63 6.45 -14.54 -17.90
C LEU A 63 7.04 -14.51 -19.31
N LYS A 64 6.48 -15.26 -20.26
CA LYS A 64 6.92 -15.22 -21.65
C LYS A 64 6.73 -13.83 -22.25
N TYR A 65 5.59 -13.19 -22.00
CA TYR A 65 5.29 -11.87 -22.55
C TYR A 65 6.12 -10.75 -21.90
N ARG A 66 6.35 -10.81 -20.59
CA ARG A 66 7.01 -9.74 -19.81
C ARG A 66 8.52 -9.88 -19.68
N LEU A 67 9.01 -11.12 -19.64
CA LEU A 67 10.41 -11.45 -19.36
C LEU A 67 11.08 -12.27 -20.46
N GLY A 68 10.33 -12.72 -21.49
CA GLY A 68 10.87 -13.64 -22.50
C GLY A 68 11.19 -15.04 -21.97
N SER A 69 10.82 -15.35 -20.72
CA SER A 69 11.13 -16.62 -20.07
C SER A 69 10.08 -17.69 -20.35
N MET A 70 10.52 -18.94 -20.54
CA MET A 70 9.64 -20.09 -20.81
C MET A 70 9.25 -20.88 -19.55
N GLY A 71 9.90 -20.62 -18.41
CA GLY A 71 9.64 -21.32 -17.15
C GLY A 71 8.71 -20.54 -16.24
N ALA A 72 7.72 -21.22 -15.66
CA ALA A 72 6.96 -20.67 -14.53
C ALA A 72 7.73 -20.91 -13.23
N VAL A 73 8.12 -19.84 -12.53
CA VAL A 73 8.80 -19.90 -11.24
C VAL A 73 7.84 -19.40 -10.17
N ASN A 74 7.71 -20.13 -9.06
CA ASN A 74 6.98 -19.67 -7.89
C ASN A 74 7.99 -19.39 -6.76
N ILE A 75 8.63 -18.21 -6.82
CA ILE A 75 9.66 -17.79 -5.85
C ILE A 75 9.14 -17.91 -4.42
N TRP A 76 7.89 -17.53 -4.18
CA TRP A 76 7.29 -17.57 -2.85
C TRP A 76 7.27 -19.01 -2.31
N ARG A 77 6.69 -19.95 -3.06
CA ARG A 77 6.61 -21.36 -2.67
C ARG A 77 7.98 -22.00 -2.50
N ASP A 78 8.93 -21.65 -3.37
CA ASP A 78 10.19 -22.38 -3.48
C ASP A 78 11.27 -21.86 -2.50
N THR A 79 11.11 -20.64 -1.96
CA THR A 79 12.17 -19.98 -1.17
C THR A 79 11.76 -19.52 0.22
N VAL A 80 10.46 -19.34 0.49
CA VAL A 80 10.00 -18.71 1.73
C VAL A 80 9.72 -19.76 2.80
N THR A 81 10.30 -19.54 3.99
CA THR A 81 9.89 -20.24 5.22
C THR A 81 8.91 -19.35 5.97
N TYR A 82 7.72 -19.89 6.26
CA TYR A 82 6.63 -19.13 6.89
C TYR A 82 6.64 -19.26 8.42
N TYR A 83 6.50 -18.13 9.11
CA TYR A 83 6.29 -18.05 10.56
C TYR A 83 5.07 -17.18 10.83
N ASN A 84 4.14 -17.69 11.64
CA ASN A 84 2.94 -16.95 12.02
C ASN A 84 3.12 -16.28 13.38
N LEU A 85 2.74 -15.01 13.49
CA LEU A 85 2.62 -14.30 14.77
C LEU A 85 1.19 -14.43 15.28
N SER A 86 1.01 -14.94 16.50
CA SER A 86 -0.32 -15.20 17.07
C SER A 86 -0.79 -14.15 18.07
N ILE A 87 0.09 -13.26 18.52
CA ILE A 87 -0.22 -12.26 19.55
C ILE A 87 -0.43 -10.91 18.86
N ASN A 88 -1.62 -10.34 19.02
CA ASN A 88 -1.94 -9.01 18.54
C ASN A 88 -1.77 -7.98 19.68
N GLU A 89 -0.71 -7.19 19.60
CA GLU A 89 -0.39 -6.16 20.58
C GLU A 89 -1.23 -4.88 20.45
N ARG A 90 -1.85 -4.61 19.29
CA ARG A 90 -2.60 -3.37 19.05
C ARG A 90 -3.89 -3.33 19.86
N GLU A 91 -4.64 -4.44 19.86
CA GLU A 91 -5.92 -4.57 20.57
C GLU A 91 -5.85 -5.41 21.85
N LYS A 92 -4.66 -5.57 22.45
CA LYS A 92 -4.43 -6.49 23.58
C LYS A 92 -5.33 -6.29 24.80
N ASN A 93 -5.86 -5.08 24.98
CA ASN A 93 -6.71 -4.72 26.11
C ASN A 93 -8.21 -4.91 25.83
N ASP A 94 -8.60 -5.24 24.60
CA ASP A 94 -10.00 -5.43 24.19
C ASP A 94 -10.15 -6.74 23.39
N GLN A 95 -10.22 -7.84 24.14
CA GLN A 95 -10.37 -9.18 23.59
C GLN A 95 -11.61 -9.31 22.69
N LYS A 96 -12.74 -8.68 23.08
CA LYS A 96 -13.98 -8.74 22.31
C LYS A 96 -13.80 -8.05 20.95
N PHE A 97 -13.10 -6.92 20.91
CA PHE A 97 -12.78 -6.22 19.67
C PHE A 97 -11.78 -7.00 18.82
N SER A 98 -10.73 -7.56 19.42
CA SER A 98 -9.74 -8.39 18.71
C SER A 98 -10.38 -9.61 18.03
N GLU A 99 -11.23 -10.35 18.73
CA GLU A 99 -11.97 -11.49 18.16
C GLU A 99 -12.93 -11.09 17.04
N MET A 100 -13.53 -9.91 17.17
CA MET A 100 -14.40 -9.37 16.12
C MET A 100 -13.59 -9.04 14.86
N LEU A 101 -12.41 -8.44 15.01
CA LEU A 101 -11.51 -8.12 13.89
C LEU A 101 -10.98 -9.39 13.21
N ASP A 102 -10.60 -10.44 13.94
CA ASP A 102 -10.16 -11.72 13.34
C ASP A 102 -11.28 -12.34 12.47
N LYS A 103 -12.54 -12.31 12.96
CA LYS A 103 -13.70 -12.76 12.18
C LYS A 103 -13.91 -11.94 10.91
N VAL A 104 -13.79 -10.62 10.99
CA VAL A 104 -13.91 -9.71 9.84
C VAL A 104 -12.80 -10.02 8.83
N GLY A 105 -11.54 -10.12 9.29
CA GLY A 105 -10.38 -10.38 8.43
C GLY A 105 -10.47 -11.72 7.70
N ARG A 106 -11.01 -12.77 8.33
CA ARG A 106 -11.24 -14.07 7.69
C ARG A 106 -12.50 -14.13 6.82
N GLY A 107 -13.35 -13.10 6.85
CA GLY A 107 -14.63 -13.08 6.15
C GLY A 107 -15.76 -13.88 6.82
N PHE A 108 -15.62 -14.28 8.09
CA PHE A 108 -16.63 -15.04 8.84
C PHE A 108 -17.50 -14.13 9.73
N LEU A 109 -18.28 -13.25 9.09
CA LEU A 109 -19.19 -12.34 9.80
C LEU A 109 -20.39 -13.10 10.37
N ASN A 110 -20.68 -12.90 11.66
CA ASN A 110 -21.92 -13.38 12.29
C ASN A 110 -22.87 -12.21 12.58
N ASN A 111 -24.15 -12.53 12.84
CA ASN A 111 -25.19 -11.50 13.07
C ASN A 111 -24.85 -10.56 14.24
N GLN A 112 -24.15 -11.04 15.26
CA GLN A 112 -23.75 -10.24 16.42
C GLN A 112 -22.65 -9.23 16.05
N THR A 113 -21.65 -9.64 15.28
CA THR A 113 -20.60 -8.76 14.75
C THR A 113 -21.22 -7.68 13.87
N LEU A 114 -22.13 -8.06 12.97
CA LEU A 114 -22.83 -7.09 12.11
C LEU A 114 -23.63 -6.08 12.94
N ALA A 115 -24.42 -6.53 13.91
CA ALA A 115 -25.17 -5.64 14.79
C ALA A 115 -24.26 -4.65 15.53
N THR A 116 -23.14 -5.14 16.08
CA THR A 116 -22.16 -4.30 16.78
C THR A 116 -21.51 -3.26 15.87
N LEU A 117 -21.22 -3.62 14.61
CA LEU A 117 -20.67 -2.68 13.62
C LEU A 117 -21.72 -1.67 13.16
N SER A 118 -22.97 -2.10 13.00
CA SER A 118 -24.08 -1.22 12.61
C SER A 118 -24.38 -0.13 13.65
N GLU A 119 -24.21 -0.42 14.95
CA GLU A 119 -24.31 0.59 16.02
C GLU A 119 -23.29 1.73 15.88
N ARG A 120 -22.20 1.50 15.13
CA ARG A 120 -21.12 2.49 14.92
C ARG A 120 -21.29 3.27 13.61
N VAL A 121 -22.39 3.08 12.89
CA VAL A 121 -22.72 3.85 11.69
C VAL A 121 -23.38 5.16 12.10
N PHE A 122 -22.81 6.27 11.66
CA PHE A 122 -23.36 7.60 11.93
C PHE A 122 -24.21 8.09 10.76
N LEU A 123 -25.41 8.58 11.04
CA LEU A 123 -26.32 9.19 10.04
C LEU A 123 -26.10 10.70 9.94
N MET A 124 -24.84 11.13 9.86
CA MET A 124 -24.47 12.54 9.76
C MET A 124 -23.28 12.74 8.83
N PRO A 125 -23.07 13.96 8.32
CA PRO A 125 -21.89 14.27 7.52
C PRO A 125 -20.59 13.92 8.27
N ILE A 126 -19.59 13.41 7.55
CA ILE A 126 -18.32 12.97 8.12
C ILE A 126 -17.60 14.15 8.80
N SER A 127 -17.65 15.34 8.19
CA SER A 127 -17.08 16.57 8.73
C SER A 127 -17.68 16.96 10.09
N ASN A 128 -19.01 16.84 10.25
CA ASN A 128 -19.67 17.10 11.53
C ASN A 128 -19.18 16.13 12.61
N LYS A 129 -19.11 14.83 12.30
CA LYS A 129 -18.63 13.83 13.26
C LYS A 129 -17.16 14.06 13.64
N PHE A 130 -16.34 14.43 12.66
CA PHE A 130 -14.93 14.76 12.86
C PHE A 130 -14.76 15.92 13.86
N LYS A 131 -15.49 17.03 13.65
CA LYS A 131 -15.45 18.19 14.55
C LYS A 131 -15.90 17.85 15.98
N ILE A 132 -16.99 17.10 16.14
CA ILE A 132 -17.45 16.63 17.46
C ILE A 132 -16.36 15.84 18.19
N LEU A 133 -15.65 14.96 17.48
CA LEU A 133 -14.57 14.17 18.08
C LEU A 133 -13.36 15.04 18.44
N GLN A 134 -13.04 16.03 17.61
CA GLN A 134 -11.95 16.98 17.84
C GLN A 134 -12.23 17.90 19.04
N GLU A 135 -13.45 18.41 19.16
CA GLU A 135 -13.91 19.21 20.32
C GLU A 135 -13.88 18.40 21.62
N ALA A 136 -14.13 17.09 21.54
CA ALA A 136 -13.96 16.16 22.65
C ALA A 136 -12.49 15.85 22.99
N GLY A 137 -11.53 16.50 22.34
CA GLY A 137 -10.08 16.35 22.59
C GLY A 137 -9.43 15.18 21.87
N ASN A 138 -10.10 14.54 20.91
CA ASN A 138 -9.53 13.45 20.13
C ASN A 138 -8.79 13.97 18.89
N ALA A 139 -7.91 13.14 18.33
CA ALA A 139 -7.26 13.35 17.04
C ALA A 139 -7.77 12.29 16.03
N PRO A 140 -9.02 12.40 15.53
CA PRO A 140 -9.58 11.42 14.63
C PRO A 140 -8.84 11.38 13.28
N VAL A 141 -8.77 10.19 12.68
CA VAL A 141 -8.27 9.98 11.31
C VAL A 141 -9.39 9.37 10.48
N CYS A 142 -9.72 10.01 9.36
CA CYS A 142 -10.69 9.50 8.39
C CYS A 142 -9.98 8.68 7.31
N ARG A 143 -10.50 7.47 7.03
CA ARG A 143 -10.03 6.63 5.93
C ARG A 143 -11.09 6.59 4.84
N PHE A 144 -10.68 6.83 3.60
CA PHE A 144 -11.56 6.85 2.43
C PHE A 144 -11.13 5.80 1.41
N PRO A 145 -12.07 5.23 0.62
CA PRO A 145 -11.75 4.23 -0.38
C PRO A 145 -11.05 4.81 -1.62
N LYS A 146 -11.16 6.12 -1.87
CA LYS A 146 -10.61 6.79 -3.05
C LYS A 146 -9.81 8.02 -2.66
N VAL A 147 -8.79 8.32 -3.46
CA VAL A 147 -7.94 9.50 -3.30
C VAL A 147 -8.74 10.80 -3.45
N ASP A 148 -9.64 10.88 -4.42
CA ASP A 148 -10.42 12.10 -4.66
C ASP A 148 -11.35 12.43 -3.48
N MET A 149 -11.98 11.43 -2.88
CA MET A 149 -12.80 11.62 -1.66
C MET A 149 -11.95 12.11 -0.47
N CYS A 150 -10.72 11.58 -0.33
CA CYS A 150 -9.79 12.04 0.70
C CYS A 150 -9.36 13.49 0.45
N ARG A 151 -9.11 13.85 -0.81
CA ARG A 151 -8.77 15.21 -1.23
C ARG A 151 -9.91 16.18 -0.91
N GLU A 152 -11.12 15.89 -1.37
CA GLU A 152 -12.32 16.71 -1.13
C GLU A 152 -12.52 16.95 0.37
N PHE A 153 -12.44 15.90 1.19
CA PHE A 153 -12.57 16.01 2.64
C PHE A 153 -11.46 16.86 3.27
N ASN A 154 -10.21 16.65 2.87
CA ASN A 154 -9.08 17.40 3.40
C ASN A 154 -9.14 18.89 3.03
N GLU A 155 -9.60 19.21 1.82
CA GLU A 155 -9.80 20.59 1.36
C GLU A 155 -10.94 21.29 2.10
N GLU A 156 -12.05 20.59 2.36
CA GLU A 156 -13.15 21.06 3.23
C GLU A 156 -12.61 21.39 4.64
N MET A 157 -11.90 20.43 5.26
CA MET A 157 -11.37 20.62 6.61
C MET A 157 -10.28 21.69 6.70
N LEU A 158 -9.46 21.85 5.65
CA LEU A 158 -8.42 22.88 5.60
C LEU A 158 -9.03 24.29 5.50
N THR A 159 -10.10 24.45 4.71
CA THR A 159 -10.80 25.73 4.52
C THR A 159 -11.51 26.18 5.79
N ASP A 160 -11.96 25.24 6.61
CA ASP A 160 -12.61 25.50 7.90
C ASP A 160 -11.65 25.98 8.99
N LEU A 161 -10.33 25.89 8.79
CA LEU A 161 -9.35 26.34 9.77
C LEU A 161 -9.28 27.87 9.83
N PRO A 162 -9.19 28.47 11.04
CA PRO A 162 -9.17 29.93 11.19
C PRO A 162 -7.84 30.58 10.77
N SER A 163 -6.79 29.77 10.60
CA SER A 163 -5.45 30.24 10.24
C SER A 163 -5.30 30.44 8.73
N PRO A 164 -4.51 31.44 8.28
CA PRO A 164 -4.25 31.63 6.87
C PRO A 164 -3.54 30.40 6.27
N ALA A 165 -3.97 30.01 5.08
CA ALA A 165 -3.30 28.96 4.32
C ALA A 165 -1.89 29.41 3.94
N LYS A 166 -0.93 28.48 4.04
CA LYS A 166 0.43 28.68 3.57
C LYS A 166 0.69 27.73 2.40
N GLU A 167 0.95 28.31 1.24
CA GLU A 167 1.36 27.56 0.07
C GLU A 167 2.84 27.16 0.19
N ILE A 168 3.13 25.92 -0.17
CA ILE A 168 4.48 25.36 -0.18
C ILE A 168 4.69 24.77 -1.57
N GLU A 169 5.43 25.50 -2.41
CA GLU A 169 5.79 25.03 -3.74
C GLU A 169 6.91 23.99 -3.66
N ALA A 170 6.72 22.85 -4.33
CA ALA A 170 7.73 21.83 -4.44
C ALA A 170 8.73 22.18 -5.55
N THR A 171 10.01 22.31 -5.22
CA THR A 171 11.07 22.43 -6.24
C THR A 171 11.48 21.05 -6.73
N THR A 172 11.26 20.77 -8.01
CA THR A 172 11.78 19.54 -8.65
C THR A 172 13.04 19.89 -9.42
N LEU A 173 14.19 19.32 -9.02
CA LEU A 173 15.40 19.38 -9.84
C LEU A 173 15.27 18.32 -10.94
N ILE A 174 15.08 18.77 -12.17
CA ILE A 174 15.12 17.89 -13.34
C ILE A 174 16.60 17.75 -13.72
N ASP A 175 17.21 16.63 -13.38
CA ASP A 175 18.50 16.27 -13.97
C ASP A 175 18.28 16.04 -15.47
N ALA A 176 19.03 16.74 -16.32
CA ALA A 176 18.76 16.86 -17.76
C ALA A 176 18.92 15.54 -18.55
N THR A 177 19.15 14.42 -17.86
CA THR A 177 19.29 13.06 -18.40
C THR A 177 17.98 12.28 -18.44
N VAL A 178 16.87 12.78 -17.87
CA VAL A 178 15.58 12.08 -17.87
C VAL A 178 14.53 12.84 -18.70
N THR A 179 14.21 12.31 -19.88
CA THR A 179 13.04 12.76 -20.66
C THR A 179 11.77 12.25 -19.99
N ILE A 180 11.07 13.12 -19.25
CA ILE A 180 9.74 12.81 -18.70
C ILE A 180 8.69 13.13 -19.77
N CYS A 181 8.16 12.12 -20.45
CA CYS A 181 6.95 12.28 -21.25
C CYS A 181 5.74 12.32 -20.32
N ARG A 182 5.32 13.51 -19.88
CA ARG A 182 3.97 13.69 -19.31
C ARG A 182 2.96 13.59 -20.44
N LYS A 183 2.03 12.64 -20.34
CA LYS A 183 0.93 12.51 -21.30
C LYS A 183 -0.15 13.50 -20.89
N GLY A 184 -0.21 14.62 -21.62
CA GLY A 184 -1.16 15.71 -21.41
C GLY A 184 -0.56 16.80 -20.55
N ASP A 185 0.17 17.71 -21.18
CA ASP A 185 0.15 19.15 -20.94
C ASP A 185 1.09 19.80 -21.98
N ASN A 186 0.52 20.58 -22.90
CA ASN A 186 1.27 21.40 -23.84
C ASN A 186 1.86 22.59 -23.08
N LEU A 187 3.08 22.48 -22.58
CA LEU A 187 3.91 23.65 -22.27
C LEU A 187 5.34 23.41 -22.77
N GLU A 188 5.59 23.86 -23.99
CA GLU A 188 6.95 24.18 -24.45
C GLU A 188 7.40 25.49 -23.80
N GLU A 189 7.93 25.43 -22.58
CA GLU A 189 8.77 26.53 -22.09
C GLU A 189 10.25 26.23 -22.41
N LYS A 190 10.76 26.94 -23.43
CA LYS A 190 12.18 27.02 -23.73
C LYS A 190 12.92 27.64 -22.54
N VAL A 191 13.61 26.81 -21.76
CA VAL A 191 14.61 27.29 -20.80
C VAL A 191 15.85 27.72 -21.58
N THR A 192 16.05 29.03 -21.71
CA THR A 192 17.29 29.63 -22.21
C THR A 192 18.42 29.40 -21.20
N LYS A 193 19.47 28.68 -21.61
CA LYS A 193 20.73 28.59 -20.87
C LYS A 193 21.43 29.95 -20.90
N ASN A 194 21.67 30.55 -19.74
CA ASN A 194 22.75 31.53 -19.59
C ASN A 194 24.05 30.75 -19.33
N LEU A 195 25.02 30.94 -20.23
CA LEU A 195 26.42 30.52 -20.08
C LEU A 195 27.10 31.36 -18.99
#